data_AF-A0A381DHG0-F1
#
_entry.id   AF-A0A381DHG0-F1
#
_cell.length_a   1.000
_cell.length_b   1.000
_cell.length_c   1.000
_cell.angle_alpha   90.00
_cell.angle_beta   90.00
_cell.angle_gamma   90.00
#
_symmetry.space_group_name_H-M   'P 1'
#
loop_
_entity.id
_entity.type
_entity.pdbx_description
1 polymer ?
#
loop_
_entity_poly.entity_id
_entity_poly.type
_entity_poly.pdbx_seq_one_letter_code
_entity_poly.pdbx_strand_id
1 'polypeptide(L)'
;MEQNSNSNKLLINSKMFSDEQIEEIYDWAFSNWVSSLYGWGKELFAKDLGRKITYEEEAEIFLALFKRMIDDGLILAHSPIKDEPEKELQGDQFWDVSSDKMIEYIRSEFPSDLKYLNGADDENDEWGKSEWGKFWYGNCPHIRWVDKDTGQIY
;
A
#
# COMPACT_ATOMS: atom_id res chain seq x y z
N MET A 1 12.92 -3.21 34.41
CA MET A 1 12.84 -3.80 33.06
C MET A 1 12.12 -2.79 32.19
N GLU A 2 12.88 -1.91 31.56
CA GLU A 2 12.35 -1.02 30.52
C GLU A 2 12.14 -1.89 29.28
N GLN A 3 10.88 -2.14 28.92
CA GLN A 3 10.58 -2.71 27.62
C GLN A 3 10.76 -1.62 26.56
N ASN A 4 11.60 -1.94 25.58
CA ASN A 4 11.97 -1.14 24.43
C ASN A 4 10.76 -0.49 23.75
N SER A 5 10.56 0.80 24.01
CA SER A 5 9.65 1.69 23.25
C SER A 5 10.23 2.12 21.89
N ASN A 6 11.28 1.46 21.40
CA ASN A 6 12.03 1.88 20.21
C ASN A 6 11.82 0.98 18.97
N SER A 7 11.09 -0.14 19.09
CA SER A 7 10.97 -1.09 17.98
C SER A 7 9.98 -0.65 16.89
N ASN A 8 8.93 0.12 17.22
CA ASN A 8 7.96 0.60 16.23
C ASN A 8 8.46 1.78 15.37
N LYS A 9 9.58 2.41 15.76
CA LYS A 9 10.12 3.58 15.04
C LYS A 9 10.96 3.21 13.81
N LEU A 10 11.22 1.92 13.60
CA LEU A 10 12.13 1.40 12.58
C LEU A 10 11.48 1.19 11.21
N LEU A 11 10.15 1.08 11.12
CA LEU A 11 9.51 0.57 9.89
C LEU A 11 8.97 1.65 8.95
N ILE A 12 8.66 2.85 9.43
CA ILE A 12 8.15 3.92 8.55
C ILE A 12 9.29 4.83 8.13
N ASN A 13 10.02 4.42 7.10
CA ASN A 13 10.86 5.30 6.32
C ASN A 13 10.68 4.93 4.85
N SER A 14 10.33 5.88 3.98
CA SER A 14 10.23 5.64 2.52
C SER A 14 11.54 5.14 1.90
N LYS A 15 12.65 5.23 2.65
CA LYS A 15 13.96 4.66 2.31
C LYS A 15 14.18 3.23 2.83
N MET A 16 13.16 2.55 3.35
CA MET A 16 13.30 1.18 3.84
C MET A 16 13.47 0.17 2.70
N PHE A 17 12.95 0.49 1.51
CA PHE A 17 13.14 -0.30 0.30
C PHE A 17 14.35 0.22 -0.46
N SER A 18 15.25 -0.69 -0.83
CA SER A 18 16.28 -0.40 -1.83
C SER A 18 15.64 -0.27 -3.22
N ASP A 19 16.35 0.39 -4.15
CA ASP A 19 15.87 0.49 -5.53
C ASP A 19 15.75 -0.92 -6.17
N GLU A 20 16.65 -1.85 -5.86
CA GLU A 20 16.56 -3.25 -6.30
C GLU A 20 15.27 -3.95 -5.81
N GLN A 21 14.85 -3.68 -4.56
CA GLN A 21 13.60 -4.22 -4.03
C GLN A 21 12.39 -3.58 -4.72
N ILE A 22 12.44 -2.27 -5.00
CA ILE A 22 11.37 -1.59 -5.75
C ILE A 22 11.24 -2.17 -7.15
N GLU A 23 12.36 -2.43 -7.84
CA GLU A 23 12.38 -3.07 -9.16
C GLU A 23 11.79 -4.49 -9.11
N GLU A 24 12.19 -5.32 -8.14
CA GLU A 24 11.64 -6.67 -7.97
C GLU A 24 10.12 -6.65 -7.73
N ILE A 25 9.66 -5.76 -6.84
CA ILE A 25 8.24 -5.60 -6.54
C ILE A 25 7.51 -5.13 -7.78
N TYR A 26 8.02 -4.12 -8.47
CA TYR A 26 7.41 -3.56 -9.68
C TYR A 26 7.25 -4.65 -10.74
N ASP A 27 8.30 -5.40 -11.06
CA ASP A 27 8.26 -6.44 -12.08
C ASP A 27 7.26 -7.57 -11.74
N TRP A 28 7.05 -7.86 -10.45
CA TRP A 28 6.06 -8.84 -10.01
C TRP A 28 4.63 -8.29 -9.94
N ALA A 29 4.47 -7.06 -9.47
CA ALA A 29 3.18 -6.44 -9.17
C ALA A 29 2.57 -5.68 -10.36
N PHE A 30 3.36 -5.34 -11.38
CA PHE A 30 2.90 -4.54 -12.51
C PHE A 30 1.63 -5.11 -13.14
N SER A 31 0.67 -4.22 -13.45
CA SER A 31 -0.67 -4.56 -13.96
C SER A 31 -1.59 -5.32 -12.98
N ASN A 32 -1.19 -5.56 -11.73
CA ASN A 32 -2.08 -6.10 -10.71
C ASN A 32 -2.79 -5.01 -9.90
N TRP A 33 -3.80 -5.42 -9.12
CA TRP A 33 -4.53 -4.55 -8.19
C TRP A 33 -3.64 -4.07 -7.04
N VAL A 34 -3.96 -2.91 -6.45
CA VAL A 34 -3.21 -2.31 -5.33
C VAL A 34 -2.93 -3.25 -4.16
N SER A 35 -3.80 -4.25 -3.93
CA SER A 35 -3.59 -5.29 -2.91
C SER A 35 -2.32 -6.13 -3.14
N SER A 36 -1.76 -6.15 -4.35
CA SER A 36 -0.48 -6.81 -4.65
C SER A 36 0.73 -6.10 -4.03
N LEU A 37 0.55 -4.89 -3.51
CA LEU A 37 1.56 -4.20 -2.71
C LEU A 37 1.54 -4.62 -1.23
N TYR A 38 0.60 -5.47 -0.82
CA TYR A 38 0.51 -6.00 0.54
C TYR A 38 1.13 -7.41 0.63
N GLY A 39 1.85 -7.73 1.71
CA GLY A 39 2.49 -9.03 1.94
C GLY A 39 4.01 -9.04 1.76
N TRP A 40 4.59 -7.96 1.23
CA TRP A 40 6.03 -7.82 1.03
C TRP A 40 6.83 -7.76 2.32
N GLY A 41 6.19 -7.42 3.45
CA GLY A 41 6.83 -7.45 4.76
C GLY A 41 7.38 -8.82 5.09
N LYS A 42 6.53 -9.84 4.89
CA LYS A 42 6.90 -11.24 5.08
C LYS A 42 8.01 -11.68 4.13
N GLU A 43 7.91 -11.34 2.85
CA GLU A 43 8.86 -11.81 1.83
C GLU A 43 10.24 -11.17 1.96
N LEU A 44 10.29 -9.87 2.28
CA LEU A 44 11.55 -9.11 2.29
C LEU A 44 12.19 -8.99 3.67
N PHE A 45 11.42 -8.96 4.76
CA PHE A 45 11.95 -8.59 6.08
C PHE A 45 11.83 -9.68 7.15
N ALA A 46 10.92 -10.65 7.02
CA ALA A 46 10.72 -11.65 8.08
C ALA A 46 11.96 -12.51 8.35
N LYS A 47 12.74 -12.81 7.31
CA LYS A 47 13.97 -13.59 7.42
C LYS A 47 15.03 -12.86 8.26
N ASP A 48 15.20 -11.57 8.01
CA ASP A 48 16.19 -10.74 8.69
C ASP A 48 15.81 -10.46 10.14
N LEU A 49 14.51 -10.35 10.42
CA LEU A 49 13.99 -10.16 11.77
C LEU A 49 14.05 -11.44 12.62
N GLY A 50 14.21 -12.62 12.02
CA GLY A 50 14.18 -13.90 12.72
C GLY A 50 12.84 -14.22 13.40
N ARG A 51 11.78 -13.52 13.02
CA ARG A 51 10.41 -13.68 13.55
C ARG A 51 9.38 -13.34 12.47
N LYS A 52 8.13 -13.72 12.74
CA LYS A 52 7.00 -13.30 11.91
C LYS A 52 6.78 -11.78 12.06
N ILE A 53 6.43 -11.17 10.94
CA ILE A 53 5.89 -9.80 10.85
C ILE A 53 4.51 -9.77 11.50
N THR A 54 4.20 -8.72 12.26
CA THR A 54 2.85 -8.52 12.82
C THR A 54 1.94 -7.83 11.79
N TYR A 55 0.63 -7.83 12.01
CA TYR A 55 -0.31 -7.17 11.10
C TYR A 55 -0.10 -5.65 11.05
N GLU A 56 0.27 -5.03 12.18
CA GLU A 56 0.62 -3.61 12.25
C GLU A 56 1.87 -3.30 11.41
N GLU A 57 2.89 -4.16 11.50
CA GLU A 57 4.11 -3.99 10.73
C GLU A 57 3.86 -4.17 9.22
N GLU A 58 3.07 -5.18 8.83
CA GLU A 58 2.73 -5.40 7.43
C GLU A 58 1.90 -4.23 6.85
N ALA A 59 0.96 -3.68 7.63
CA ALA A 59 0.19 -2.52 7.23
C ALA A 59 1.08 -1.29 7.02
N GLU A 60 2.04 -1.04 7.90
CA GLU A 60 2.98 0.09 7.74
C GLU A 60 3.97 -0.13 6.59
N ILE A 61 4.40 -1.37 6.34
CA ILE A 61 5.22 -1.72 5.18
C ILE A 61 4.46 -1.44 3.87
N PHE A 62 3.18 -1.80 3.82
CA PHE A 62 2.32 -1.47 2.69
C PHE A 62 2.21 0.05 2.47
N LEU A 63 1.97 0.84 3.52
CA LEU A 63 1.92 2.31 3.40
C LEU A 63 3.26 2.89 2.91
N ALA A 64 4.37 2.39 3.43
CA ALA A 64 5.71 2.83 3.02
C ALA A 64 5.97 2.51 1.54
N LEU A 65 5.57 1.32 1.08
CA LEU A 65 5.71 0.88 -0.31
C LEU A 65 4.82 1.70 -1.23
N PHE A 66 3.54 1.86 -0.89
CA PHE A 66 2.59 2.68 -1.65
C PHE A 66 3.12 4.10 -1.82
N LYS A 67 3.59 4.72 -0.73
CA LYS A 67 4.20 6.05 -0.78
C LYS A 67 5.40 6.09 -1.71
N ARG A 68 6.31 5.12 -1.58
CA ARG A 68 7.52 5.08 -2.41
C ARG A 68 7.19 4.94 -3.89
N MET A 69 6.23 4.09 -4.24
CA MET A 69 5.77 3.88 -5.62
C MET A 69 5.11 5.15 -6.21
N ILE A 70 4.34 5.91 -5.42
CA ILE A 70 3.80 7.21 -5.82
C ILE A 70 4.93 8.23 -6.02
N ASP A 71 5.85 8.33 -5.04
CA ASP A 71 6.95 9.30 -5.06
C ASP A 71 7.92 9.06 -6.23
N ASP A 72 8.14 7.79 -6.60
CA ASP A 72 8.97 7.39 -7.74
C ASP A 72 8.22 7.48 -9.08
N GLY A 73 6.92 7.80 -9.06
CA GLY A 73 6.08 7.94 -10.25
C GLY A 73 5.76 6.61 -10.94
N LEU A 74 5.88 5.48 -10.24
CA LEU A 74 5.63 4.13 -10.74
C LEU A 74 4.14 3.76 -10.70
N ILE A 75 3.38 4.42 -9.83
CA ILE A 75 1.92 4.32 -9.77
C ILE A 75 1.29 5.71 -9.66
N LEU A 76 0.04 5.80 -10.09
CA LEU A 76 -0.84 6.95 -9.89
C LEU A 76 -2.11 6.47 -9.20
N ALA A 77 -2.68 7.26 -8.29
CA ALA A 77 -3.87 6.90 -7.54
C ALA A 77 -5.09 7.71 -8.01
N HIS A 78 -6.25 7.07 -8.04
CA HIS A 78 -7.55 7.75 -8.11
C HIS A 78 -8.02 8.09 -6.70
N SER A 79 -8.67 9.24 -6.54
CA SER A 79 -9.24 9.60 -5.25
C SER A 79 -10.47 8.71 -4.96
N PRO A 80 -10.51 8.03 -3.81
CA PRO A 80 -11.73 7.35 -3.35
C PRO A 80 -12.75 8.35 -2.76
N ILE A 81 -12.34 9.60 -2.52
CA ILE A 81 -13.19 10.68 -2.00
C ILE A 81 -13.60 11.61 -3.15
N LYS A 82 -14.88 12.01 -3.15
CA LYS A 82 -15.40 13.00 -4.11
C LYS A 82 -14.84 14.39 -3.84
N ASP A 83 -14.73 15.19 -4.90
CA ASP A 83 -14.36 16.61 -4.84
C ASP A 83 -12.95 16.88 -4.27
N GLU A 84 -12.08 15.88 -4.27
CA GLU A 84 -10.65 16.06 -4.02
C GLU A 84 -9.96 16.66 -5.27
N PRO A 85 -8.82 17.36 -5.10
CA PRO A 85 -8.04 17.85 -6.24
C PRO A 85 -7.62 16.71 -7.15
N GLU A 86 -7.84 16.89 -8.44
CA GLU A 86 -7.48 15.93 -9.48
C GLU A 86 -6.68 16.60 -10.60
N LYS A 87 -5.80 15.83 -11.24
CA LYS A 87 -5.08 16.22 -12.45
C LYS A 87 -5.36 15.23 -13.57
N GLU A 88 -5.53 15.77 -14.78
CA GLU A 88 -5.66 14.96 -15.99
C GLU A 88 -4.30 14.51 -16.50
N LEU A 89 -4.11 13.20 -16.68
CA LEU A 89 -2.94 12.63 -17.33
C LEU A 89 -3.40 11.54 -18.30
N GLN A 90 -2.97 11.63 -19.57
CA GLN A 90 -3.30 10.66 -20.63
C GLN A 90 -4.81 10.34 -20.77
N GLY A 91 -5.68 11.30 -20.46
CA GLY A 91 -7.14 11.17 -20.56
C GLY A 91 -7.83 10.55 -19.34
N ASP A 92 -7.12 10.35 -18.23
CA ASP A 92 -7.67 9.88 -16.96
C ASP A 92 -7.39 10.90 -15.83
N GLN A 93 -8.20 10.87 -14.75
CA GLN A 93 -8.13 11.81 -13.64
C GLN A 93 -7.50 11.16 -12.41
N PHE A 94 -6.41 11.76 -11.91
CA PHE A 94 -5.63 11.22 -10.80
C PHE A 94 -5.63 12.19 -9.62
N TRP A 95 -5.60 11.62 -8.42
CA TRP A 95 -5.58 12.35 -7.17
C TRP A 95 -4.32 13.23 -7.09
N ASP A 96 -4.52 14.55 -7.07
CA ASP A 96 -3.45 15.56 -7.11
C ASP A 96 -3.19 16.17 -5.74
N VAL A 97 -2.85 15.29 -4.78
CA VAL A 97 -2.43 15.67 -3.43
C VAL A 97 -1.06 15.06 -3.12
N SER A 98 -0.44 15.44 -2.01
CA SER A 98 0.81 14.82 -1.60
C SER A 98 0.60 13.33 -1.27
N SER A 99 1.62 12.52 -1.53
CA SER A 99 1.63 11.11 -1.12
C SER A 99 1.42 10.97 0.39
N ASP A 100 1.93 11.91 1.20
CA ASP A 100 1.67 11.93 2.65
C ASP A 100 0.18 12.05 2.97
N LYS A 101 -0.58 12.90 2.28
CA LYS A 101 -2.03 13.02 2.45
C LYS A 101 -2.75 11.74 2.03
N MET A 102 -2.29 11.10 0.94
CA MET A 102 -2.83 9.80 0.51
C MET A 102 -2.62 8.73 1.59
N ILE A 103 -1.42 8.66 2.18
CA ILE A 103 -1.11 7.71 3.25
C ILE A 103 -1.95 7.97 4.51
N GLU A 104 -2.10 9.23 4.92
CA GLU A 104 -2.96 9.59 6.05
C GLU A 104 -4.40 9.10 5.85
N TYR A 105 -4.92 9.29 4.63
CA TYR A 105 -6.24 8.77 4.27
C TYR A 105 -6.29 7.24 4.32
N ILE A 106 -5.39 6.54 3.62
CA ILE A 106 -5.38 5.07 3.55
C ILE A 106 -5.31 4.47 4.96
N ARG A 107 -4.45 5.03 5.82
CA ARG A 107 -4.32 4.60 7.22
C ARG A 107 -5.61 4.81 8.01
N SER A 108 -6.33 5.91 7.76
CA SER A 108 -7.60 6.21 8.43
C SER A 108 -8.75 5.26 8.02
N GLU A 109 -8.62 4.63 6.86
CA GLU A 109 -9.59 3.67 6.31
C GLU A 109 -9.27 2.21 6.62
N PHE A 110 -8.15 1.94 7.31
CA PHE A 110 -7.84 0.58 7.72
C PHE A 110 -8.94 -0.01 8.62
N PRO A 111 -9.19 -1.33 8.51
CA PRO A 111 -10.12 -2.00 9.42
C PRO A 111 -9.62 -1.89 10.86
N SER A 112 -10.56 -1.90 11.81
CA SER A 112 -10.24 -1.81 13.24
C SER A 112 -9.39 -2.99 13.74
N ASP A 113 -9.49 -4.15 13.09
CA ASP A 113 -8.59 -5.29 13.26
C ASP A 113 -7.82 -5.53 11.96
N LEU A 114 -6.52 -5.27 12.00
CA LEU A 114 -5.64 -5.29 10.81
C LEU A 114 -5.45 -6.69 10.20
N LYS A 115 -5.81 -7.76 10.92
CA LYS A 115 -5.78 -9.11 10.32
C LYS A 115 -6.64 -9.20 9.06
N TYR A 116 -7.71 -8.40 9.00
CA TYR A 116 -8.62 -8.36 7.86
C TYR A 116 -7.99 -7.76 6.60
N LEU A 117 -6.83 -7.09 6.69
CA LEU A 117 -6.08 -6.68 5.49
C LEU A 117 -5.49 -7.88 4.74
N ASN A 118 -5.24 -9.00 5.44
CA ASN A 118 -4.64 -10.20 4.87
C ASN A 118 -5.67 -11.23 4.36
N GLY A 119 -6.98 -10.95 4.49
CA GLY A 119 -8.06 -11.86 4.10
C GLY A 119 -8.15 -13.14 4.93
N ALA A 120 -7.24 -13.35 5.87
CA ALA A 120 -7.25 -14.45 6.81
C ALA A 120 -8.33 -14.16 7.86
N ASP A 121 -9.33 -15.04 7.95
CA ASP A 121 -10.40 -15.04 8.96
C ASP A 121 -11.61 -14.13 8.71
N ASP A 122 -11.92 -13.78 7.45
CA ASP A 122 -13.24 -13.23 7.16
C ASP A 122 -14.28 -14.37 7.08
N GLU A 123 -14.84 -14.74 8.23
CA GLU A 123 -15.94 -15.72 8.34
C GLU A 123 -17.21 -15.25 7.58
N ASN A 124 -17.23 -14.00 7.11
CA ASN A 124 -18.25 -13.40 6.26
C ASN A 124 -17.70 -13.11 4.84
N ASP A 125 -17.13 -14.12 4.18
CA ASP A 125 -16.67 -14.11 2.76
C ASP A 125 -17.82 -13.90 1.74
N GLU A 126 -18.92 -13.25 2.14
CA GLU A 126 -19.87 -12.70 1.19
C GLU A 126 -19.25 -11.45 0.56
N TRP A 127 -19.20 -11.45 -0.77
CA TRP A 127 -18.69 -10.33 -1.57
C TRP A 127 -19.36 -9.01 -1.16
N GLY A 128 -18.56 -8.04 -0.73
CA GLY A 128 -19.02 -6.73 -0.23
C GLY A 128 -19.36 -6.67 1.26
N LYS A 129 -19.22 -7.77 2.01
CA LYS A 129 -19.41 -7.80 3.47
C LYS A 129 -18.13 -8.02 4.26
N SER A 130 -17.12 -8.61 3.63
CA SER A 130 -15.80 -8.77 4.22
C SER A 130 -15.12 -7.42 4.46
N GLU A 131 -14.49 -7.25 5.62
CA GLU A 131 -13.68 -6.06 5.92
C GLU A 131 -12.49 -5.96 4.96
N TRP A 132 -11.96 -7.10 4.55
CA TRP A 132 -10.95 -7.20 3.49
C TRP A 132 -11.46 -6.57 2.18
N GLY A 133 -12.64 -6.98 1.72
CA GLY A 133 -13.21 -6.51 0.45
C GLY A 133 -13.61 -5.03 0.50
N LYS A 134 -14.17 -4.57 1.63
CA LYS A 134 -14.51 -3.16 1.84
C LYS A 134 -13.30 -2.26 1.73
N PHE A 135 -12.18 -2.66 2.34
CA PHE A 135 -10.96 -1.88 2.23
C PHE A 135 -10.40 -1.96 0.81
N TRP A 136 -10.01 -3.13 0.32
CA TRP A 136 -9.22 -3.24 -0.93
C TRP A 136 -9.98 -2.87 -2.21
N TYR A 137 -11.31 -3.01 -2.23
CA TYR A 137 -12.13 -2.71 -3.42
C TYR A 137 -13.13 -1.56 -3.21
N GLY A 138 -13.12 -0.93 -2.04
CA GLY A 138 -13.99 0.20 -1.72
C GLY A 138 -13.21 1.43 -1.30
N ASN A 139 -12.53 1.35 -0.16
CA ASN A 139 -11.93 2.53 0.48
C ASN A 139 -10.46 2.74 0.07
N CYS A 140 -9.74 1.70 -0.33
CA CYS A 140 -8.36 1.82 -0.80
C CYS A 140 -8.34 2.52 -2.17
N PRO A 141 -7.45 3.51 -2.40
CA PRO A 141 -7.31 4.15 -3.70
C PRO A 141 -7.04 3.13 -4.80
N HIS A 142 -7.83 3.20 -5.87
CA HIS A 142 -7.49 2.48 -7.09
C HIS A 142 -6.23 3.08 -7.70
N ILE A 143 -5.40 2.24 -8.30
CA ILE A 143 -4.14 2.68 -8.91
C ILE A 143 -4.12 2.38 -10.40
N ARG A 144 -3.32 3.18 -11.11
CA ARG A 144 -2.80 2.87 -12.44
C ARG A 144 -1.30 2.69 -12.36
N TRP A 145 -0.78 1.77 -13.15
CA TRP A 145 0.67 1.55 -13.24
C TRP A 145 1.27 2.43 -14.32
N VAL A 146 2.47 2.95 -14.07
CA VAL A 146 3.24 3.73 -15.03
C VAL A 146 4.39 2.87 -15.50
N ASP A 147 4.45 2.61 -16.81
CA ASP A 147 5.58 1.91 -17.40
C ASP A 147 6.86 2.74 -17.29
N LYS A 148 7.86 2.21 -16.58
CA LYS A 148 9.11 2.91 -16.26
C LYS A 148 9.93 3.34 -17.48
N ASP A 149 9.79 2.65 -18.61
CA ASP A 149 10.56 2.92 -19.82
C ASP A 149 9.87 3.94 -20.73
N THR A 150 8.54 3.91 -20.79
CA THR A 150 7.73 4.65 -21.75
C THR A 150 6.90 5.78 -21.13
N GLY A 151 6.68 5.74 -19.81
CA GLY A 151 5.76 6.61 -19.10
C GLY A 151 4.27 6.36 -19.42
N GLN A 152 3.95 5.26 -20.11
CA GLN A 152 2.57 4.91 -20.45
C GLN A 152 1.80 4.47 -19.19
N ILE A 153 0.57 4.96 -19.05
CA ILE A 153 -0.32 4.63 -17.92
C ILE A 153 -1.23 3.45 -18.31
N TYR A 154 -1.38 2.46 -17.42
CA TYR A 154 -2.17 1.22 -17.57
C TYR A 154 -3.17 1.02 -16.42
#